data_AF-A0A3N9VHQ3-F1
#
_entry.id   AF-A0A3N9VHQ3-F1
#
_cell.length_a   1.000
_cell.length_b   1.000
_cell.length_c   1.000
_cell.angle_alpha   90.00
_cell.angle_beta   90.00
_cell.angle_gamma   90.00
#
_symmetry.space_group_name_H-M   'P 1'
#
loop_
_entity.id
_entity.type
_entity.pdbx_description
1 polymer ?
#
loop_
_entity_poly.entity_id
_entity_poly.type
_entity_poly.pdbx_seq_one_letter_code
_entity_poly.pdbx_strand_id
1 'polypeptide(L)'
;MVCAKGKNNELFSLLAEDIADWAERFLRAEAAGGREAAGQVLGGIAEWLGSDLVDGMPVMPLERWEVLDGLAEELLQGCKAHIAEEKADGQVLSEIIRRAREMASCPQVE
;
A
#
# COMPACT_ATOMS: atom_id res chain seq x y z
N MET A 1 -22.81 -4.30 -0.63
CA MET A 1 -21.68 -4.05 0.27
C MET A 1 -21.95 -2.69 0.92
N VAL A 2 -22.17 -2.63 2.23
CA VAL A 2 -22.59 -1.41 2.93
C VAL A 2 -21.38 -0.90 3.72
N CYS A 3 -20.79 0.21 3.30
CA CYS A 3 -19.70 0.86 4.02
C CYS A 3 -20.28 1.73 5.16
N ALA A 4 -19.86 1.47 6.40
CA ALA A 4 -20.28 2.24 7.56
C ALA A 4 -19.72 3.67 7.48
N LYS A 5 -20.60 4.67 7.56
CA LYS A 5 -20.25 6.10 7.62
C LYS A 5 -19.54 6.40 8.95
N GLY A 6 -18.31 6.91 8.90
CA GLY A 6 -17.52 7.31 10.06
C GLY A 6 -16.05 7.62 9.70
N LYS A 7 -15.34 8.37 10.56
CA LYS A 7 -13.90 8.71 10.40
C LYS A 7 -13.01 7.49 10.09
N ASN A 8 -13.39 6.32 10.59
CA ASN A 8 -12.70 5.05 10.36
C ASN A 8 -12.77 4.59 8.88
N ASN A 9 -13.76 5.06 8.13
CA ASN A 9 -13.91 4.78 6.70
C ASN A 9 -13.01 5.71 5.87
N GLU A 10 -12.83 6.97 6.29
CA GLU A 10 -11.91 7.92 5.66
C GLU A 10 -10.45 7.51 5.86
N LEU A 11 -10.06 7.14 7.09
CA LEU A 11 -8.70 6.68 7.37
C LEU A 11 -8.37 5.39 6.61
N PHE A 12 -9.31 4.45 6.54
CA PHE A 12 -9.12 3.22 5.76
C PHE A 12 -8.87 3.53 4.27
N SER A 13 -9.71 4.39 3.67
CA SER A 13 -9.53 4.79 2.27
C SER A 13 -8.20 5.50 2.05
N LEU A 14 -7.79 6.37 2.98
CA LEU A 14 -6.52 7.10 2.90
C LEU A 14 -5.31 6.15 2.98
N LEU A 15 -5.31 5.21 3.93
CA LEU A 15 -4.21 4.23 4.04
C LEU A 15 -4.19 3.27 2.85
N ALA A 16 -5.35 2.90 2.29
CA ALA A 16 -5.40 2.14 1.04
C ALA A 16 -4.81 2.94 -0.13
N GLU A 17 -5.09 4.24 -0.21
CA GLU A 17 -4.52 5.13 -1.21
C GLU A 17 -3.00 5.28 -1.04
N ASP A 18 -2.51 5.42 0.19
CA ASP A 18 -1.07 5.46 0.49
C ASP A 18 -0.35 4.21 0.02
N ILE A 19 -0.94 3.01 0.18
CA ILE A 19 -0.36 1.75 -0.32
C ILE A 19 -0.19 1.81 -1.85
N ALA A 20 -1.20 2.30 -2.59
CA ALA A 20 -1.11 2.45 -4.03
C ALA A 20 -0.02 3.46 -4.43
N ASP A 21 0.01 4.61 -3.75
CA ASP A 21 0.96 5.69 -4.01
C ASP A 21 2.41 5.25 -3.74
N TRP A 22 2.64 4.46 -2.69
CA TRP A 22 3.95 3.87 -2.39
C TRP A 22 4.42 2.91 -3.48
N ALA A 23 3.54 2.02 -3.96
CA ALA A 23 3.85 1.09 -5.04
C ALA A 23 4.19 1.84 -6.35
N GLU A 24 3.41 2.86 -6.70
CA GLU A 24 3.69 3.70 -7.86
C GLU A 24 4.99 4.49 -7.70
N ARG A 25 5.25 5.03 -6.51
CA ARG A 25 6.49 5.78 -6.22
C ARG A 25 7.71 4.88 -6.37
N PHE A 26 7.62 3.62 -5.94
CA PHE A 26 8.67 2.64 -6.11
C PHE A 26 8.96 2.39 -7.60
N LEU A 27 7.93 2.09 -8.40
CA LEU A 27 8.06 1.85 -9.84
C LEU A 27 8.61 3.08 -10.59
N ARG A 28 8.15 4.28 -10.23
CA ARG A 28 8.67 5.54 -10.80
C ARG A 28 10.14 5.76 -10.44
N ALA A 29 10.52 5.51 -9.19
CA ALA A 29 11.91 5.66 -8.74
C ALA A 29 12.83 4.66 -9.46
N GLU A 30 12.39 3.42 -9.63
CA GLU A 30 13.12 2.42 -10.39
C GLU A 30 13.29 2.84 -11.86
N ALA A 31 12.20 3.26 -12.53
CA ALA A 31 12.25 3.65 -13.93
C ALA A 31 13.16 4.87 -14.18
N ALA A 32 13.24 5.81 -13.23
CA ALA A 32 14.02 7.04 -13.37
C ALA A 32 15.48 6.90 -12.89
N GLY A 33 15.71 6.14 -11.81
CA GLY A 33 16.99 6.10 -11.08
C GLY A 33 17.52 4.69 -10.80
N GLY A 34 16.87 3.65 -11.32
CA GLY A 34 17.25 2.26 -11.15
C GLY A 34 17.03 1.74 -9.73
N ARG A 35 17.65 0.59 -9.42
CA ARG A 35 17.44 -0.15 -8.17
C ARG A 35 17.82 0.62 -6.91
N GLU A 36 18.83 1.49 -6.97
CA GLU A 36 19.25 2.27 -5.79
C GLU A 36 18.16 3.26 -5.36
N ALA A 37 17.59 3.99 -6.32
CA ALA A 37 16.47 4.90 -6.06
C ALA A 37 15.23 4.13 -5.58
N ALA A 38 14.93 2.97 -6.18
CA ALA A 38 13.86 2.09 -5.72
C ALA A 38 14.11 1.58 -4.29
N GLY A 39 15.35 1.27 -3.93
CA GLY A 39 15.77 0.85 -2.59
C GLY A 39 15.55 1.92 -1.52
N GLN A 40 15.76 3.20 -1.86
CA GLN A 40 15.42 4.31 -0.96
C GLN A 40 13.91 4.38 -0.69
N VAL A 41 13.09 4.18 -1.73
CA VAL A 41 11.63 4.13 -1.57
C VAL A 41 11.22 2.91 -0.73
N LEU A 42 11.82 1.74 -0.95
CA LEU A 42 11.59 0.56 -0.12
C LEU A 42 11.88 0.81 1.37
N GLY A 43 12.93 1.57 1.69
CA GLY A 43 13.21 2.01 3.06
C GLY A 43 12.07 2.83 3.66
N GLY A 44 11.55 3.80 2.89
CA GLY A 44 10.40 4.62 3.32
C GLY A 44 9.10 3.82 3.48
N ILE A 45 8.87 2.83 2.61
CA ILE A 45 7.74 1.90 2.74
C ILE A 45 7.83 1.14 4.07
N ALA A 46 9.00 0.57 4.40
CA ALA A 46 9.19 -0.17 5.64
C ALA A 46 9.01 0.70 6.89
N GLU A 47 9.41 1.97 6.84
CA GLU A 47 9.19 2.94 7.92
C GLU A 47 7.70 3.27 8.09
N TRP A 48 7.00 3.59 6.99
CA TRP A 48 5.56 3.90 7.00
C TRP A 48 4.71 2.73 7.53
N LEU A 49 5.05 1.49 7.16
CA LEU A 49 4.44 0.28 7.70
C LEU A 49 4.58 0.20 9.24
N GLY A 50 5.73 0.62 9.77
CA GLY A 50 6.02 0.59 11.21
C GLY A 50 5.46 1.77 12.01
N SER A 51 5.00 2.83 11.35
CA SER A 51 4.42 4.02 12.00
C SER A 51 2.94 4.16 11.67
N ASP A 52 2.62 4.65 10.48
CA ASP A 52 1.32 5.22 10.14
C ASP A 52 0.24 4.12 10.06
N LEU A 53 0.63 2.95 9.56
CA LEU A 53 -0.26 1.80 9.50
C LEU A 53 -0.54 1.20 10.89
N VAL A 54 0.47 1.14 11.75
CA VAL A 54 0.35 0.65 13.13
C VAL A 54 -0.47 1.63 13.97
N ASP A 55 -0.27 2.94 13.79
CA ASP A 55 -1.04 4.00 14.45
C ASP A 55 -2.52 3.97 14.05
N GLY A 56 -2.85 3.42 12.88
CA GLY A 56 -4.21 3.17 12.43
C GLY A 56 -4.94 2.03 13.15
N MET A 57 -4.21 1.04 13.69
CA MET A 57 -4.77 -0.15 14.35
C MET A 57 -5.77 0.17 15.48
N PRO A 58 -5.46 1.04 16.47
CA PRO A 58 -6.35 1.29 17.61
C PRO A 58 -7.65 2.04 17.24
N VAL A 59 -7.72 2.65 16.06
CA VAL A 59 -8.83 3.53 15.67
C VAL A 59 -9.71 2.95 14.57
N MET A 60 -9.44 1.74 14.06
CA MET A 60 -10.26 1.09 13.05
C MET A 60 -10.69 -0.33 13.46
N PRO A 61 -11.77 -0.88 12.86
CA PRO A 61 -12.11 -2.29 13.05
C PRO A 61 -10.95 -3.21 12.64
N LEU A 62 -10.68 -4.23 13.45
CA LEU A 62 -9.54 -5.14 13.26
C LEU A 62 -9.56 -5.78 11.86
N GLU A 63 -10.73 -6.20 11.38
CA GLU A 63 -10.85 -6.88 10.08
C GLU A 63 -10.48 -5.96 8.91
N ARG A 64 -10.64 -4.65 9.07
CA ARG A 64 -10.21 -3.67 8.07
C ARG A 64 -8.72 -3.41 8.15
N TRP A 65 -8.20 -3.33 9.36
CA TRP A 65 -6.77 -3.16 9.58
C TRP A 65 -6.00 -4.35 9.02
N GLU A 66 -6.41 -5.59 9.29
CA GLU A 66 -5.76 -6.80 8.79
C GLU A 66 -5.72 -6.87 7.25
N VAL A 67 -6.73 -6.33 6.57
CA VAL A 67 -6.73 -6.26 5.10
C VAL A 67 -5.69 -5.24 4.59
N LEU A 68 -5.56 -4.09 5.25
CA LEU A 68 -4.52 -3.10 4.91
C LEU A 68 -3.12 -3.62 5.25
N ASP A 69 -2.96 -4.21 6.43
CA ASP A 69 -1.71 -4.82 6.90
C ASP A 69 -1.23 -5.91 5.94
N GLY A 70 -2.10 -6.86 5.59
CA GLY A 70 -1.76 -7.89 4.61
C GLY A 70 -1.37 -7.31 3.25
N LEU A 71 -2.09 -6.30 2.75
CA LEU A 71 -1.75 -5.67 1.47
C LEU A 71 -0.44 -4.87 1.53
N ALA A 72 -0.15 -4.21 2.65
CA ALA A 72 1.10 -3.49 2.87
C ALA A 72 2.30 -4.45 3.03
N GLU A 73 2.10 -5.61 3.66
CA GLU A 73 3.09 -6.68 3.67
C GLU A 73 3.35 -7.24 2.27
N GLU A 74 2.29 -7.50 1.48
CA GLU A 74 2.41 -7.90 0.08
C GLU A 74 3.21 -6.88 -0.73
N LEU A 75 2.99 -5.58 -0.52
CA LEU A 75 3.77 -4.50 -1.12
C LEU A 75 5.24 -4.58 -0.73
N LEU A 76 5.54 -4.68 0.57
CA LEU A 76 6.90 -4.75 1.06
C LEU A 76 7.66 -5.94 0.46
N GLN A 77 7.02 -7.12 0.40
CA GLN A 77 7.62 -8.31 -0.19
C GLN A 77 7.76 -8.19 -1.71
N GLY A 78 6.75 -7.65 -2.39
CA GLY A 78 6.78 -7.39 -3.83
C GLY A 78 7.96 -6.48 -4.21
N CYS A 79 8.14 -5.36 -3.52
CA CYS A 79 9.26 -4.46 -3.73
C CYS A 79 10.62 -5.13 -3.45
N LYS A 80 10.73 -5.93 -2.38
CA LYS A 80 11.96 -6.70 -2.07
C LYS A 80 12.30 -7.70 -3.17
N ALA A 81 11.32 -8.48 -3.61
CA ALA A 81 11.50 -9.46 -4.69
C ALA A 81 11.89 -8.76 -6.00
N HIS A 82 11.24 -7.63 -6.32
CA HIS A 82 11.51 -6.84 -7.51
C HIS A 82 12.94 -6.29 -7.55
N ILE A 83 13.49 -5.82 -6.42
CA ILE A 83 14.90 -5.41 -6.32
C ILE A 83 15.84 -6.62 -6.44
N ALA A 84 15.48 -7.75 -5.83
CA ALA A 84 16.31 -8.94 -5.77
C ALA A 84 16.45 -9.67 -7.12
N GLU A 85 15.44 -9.60 -8.00
CA GLU A 85 15.42 -10.30 -9.28
C GLU A 85 15.88 -9.42 -10.46
N GLU A 86 16.56 -10.01 -11.46
CA GLU A 86 16.92 -9.35 -12.74
C GLU A 86 15.75 -9.21 -13.72
N LYS A 87 14.65 -9.90 -13.47
CA LYS A 87 13.40 -9.77 -14.21
C LYS A 87 12.27 -9.49 -13.25
N ALA A 88 12.27 -8.27 -12.75
CA ALA A 88 11.12 -7.61 -12.16
C ALA A 88 9.81 -7.94 -12.89
N ASP A 89 8.95 -8.78 -12.30
CA ASP A 89 7.58 -8.92 -12.76
C ASP A 89 6.71 -7.84 -12.10
N GLY A 90 6.66 -6.67 -12.73
CA GLY A 90 5.86 -5.53 -12.29
C GLY A 90 4.35 -5.81 -12.23
N GLN A 91 3.89 -7.00 -12.64
CA GLN A 91 2.50 -7.44 -12.48
C GLN A 91 2.07 -7.49 -11.01
N VAL A 92 2.93 -7.93 -10.10
CA VAL A 92 2.59 -8.00 -8.67
C VAL A 92 2.31 -6.60 -8.11
N LEU A 93 3.20 -5.65 -8.38
CA LEU A 93 3.02 -4.26 -7.93
C LEU A 93 1.82 -3.59 -8.61
N SER A 94 1.57 -3.88 -9.88
CA SER A 94 0.39 -3.38 -10.60
C SER A 94 -0.92 -3.89 -10.01
N GLU A 95 -0.96 -5.16 -9.60
CA GLU A 95 -2.12 -5.78 -8.96
C GLU A 95 -2.37 -5.21 -7.56
N ILE A 96 -1.31 -4.93 -6.80
CA ILE A 96 -1.40 -4.25 -5.50
C ILE A 96 -1.99 -2.84 -5.66
N ILE A 97 -1.50 -2.06 -6.63
CA ILE A 97 -2.04 -0.72 -6.94
C ILE A 97 -3.54 -0.82 -7.25
N ARG A 98 -3.95 -1.77 -8.09
CA ARG A 98 -5.36 -1.97 -8.45
C ARG A 98 -6.22 -2.27 -7.22
N ARG A 99 -5.84 -3.26 -6.40
CA ARG A 99 -6.58 -3.65 -5.18
C ARG A 99 -6.66 -2.50 -4.19
N ALA A 100 -5.56 -1.80 -3.96
CA ALA A 100 -5.48 -0.64 -3.08
C ALA A 100 -6.43 0.48 -3.52
N ARG A 101 -6.45 0.83 -4.81
CA ARG A 101 -7.38 1.83 -5.37
C ARG A 101 -8.84 1.40 -5.28
N GLU A 102 -9.14 0.12 -5.50
CA GLU A 102 -10.50 -0.42 -5.34
C GLU A 102 -10.99 -0.33 -3.89
N MET A 103 -10.10 -0.62 -2.93
CA MET A 103 -10.37 -0.46 -1.50
C MET A 103 -10.60 1.01 -1.12
N ALA A 104 -9.78 1.92 -1.64
CA ALA A 104 -9.92 3.36 -1.43
C ALA A 104 -11.23 3.92 -2.00
N SER A 105 -11.64 3.41 -3.18
CA SER A 105 -12.79 3.90 -3.96
C SER A 105 -14.15 3.37 -3.51
N CYS A 106 -14.24 2.60 -2.42
CA CYS A 106 -15.49 2.00 -2.00
C CYS A 106 -16.55 3.09 -1.71
N PRO A 107 -17.70 3.11 -2.42
CA PRO A 107 -18.61 4.26 -2.42
C PRO A 107 -19.18 4.52 -1.03
N GLN A 108 -19.08 5.76 -0.58
CA GLN A 108 -19.82 6.27 0.57
C GLN A 108 -21.29 6.40 0.13
N VAL A 109 -22.07 5.35 0.33
CA VAL A 109 -23.51 5.41 0.08
C VAL A 109 -24.09 6.37 1.12
N GLU A 110 -24.69 7.48 0.64
CA GLU A 110 -25.28 8.53 1.47
C GLU A 110 -26.41 8.04 2.36
#